data_AF-A0A535WY25-F1
#
_entry.id   AF-A0A535WY25-F1
#
_cell.length_a   1.000
_cell.length_b   1.000
_cell.length_c   1.000
_cell.angle_alpha   90.00
_cell.angle_beta   90.00
_cell.angle_gamma   90.00
#
_symmetry.space_group_name_H-M   'P 1'
#
loop_
_entity.id
_entity.type
_entity.pdbx_description
1 polymer ?
#
loop_
_entity_poly.entity_id
_entity_poly.type
_entity_poly.pdbx_seq_one_letter_code
_entity_poly.pdbx_strand_id
1 'polypeptide(L)'
;MSSEDLADPVRPYIQIKPDGTVLVFSSQLEMGQGAHTGLATIVAEELDADFDSIQVVNAANGATPNGDVYGNLVGGGFQITGGSNSTRAFWARYRQVAAQARARLVAAASETWGVPPAEVEIDSGVVSHSSGKRANFAELGQIAEKMPIPDGVQPKDPSAYRVLGREGRLRVD
;
A
#
# COMPACT_ATOMS: atom_id res chain seq x y z
N MET A 1 5.52 -7.06 -15.25
CA MET A 1 6.35 -6.04 -14.60
C MET A 1 7.76 -6.16 -15.13
N SER A 2 8.41 -5.03 -15.43
CA SER A 2 9.82 -4.98 -15.80
C SER A 2 10.73 -5.35 -14.61
N SER A 3 12.02 -5.61 -14.84
CA SER A 3 12.99 -5.83 -13.75
C SER A 3 13.19 -4.59 -12.88
N GLU A 4 13.05 -3.40 -13.44
CA GLU A 4 13.10 -2.13 -12.70
C GLU A 4 11.87 -1.98 -11.81
N ASP A 5 10.69 -2.36 -12.32
CA ASP A 5 9.45 -2.35 -11.54
C ASP A 5 9.52 -3.33 -10.34
N LEU A 6 10.25 -4.44 -10.49
CA LEU A 6 10.46 -5.44 -9.44
C LEU A 6 11.53 -5.04 -8.41
N ALA A 7 12.44 -4.14 -8.79
CA ALA A 7 13.45 -3.60 -7.89
C ALA A 7 12.89 -2.49 -6.98
N ASP A 8 11.82 -1.83 -7.40
CA ASP A 8 11.09 -0.88 -6.57
C ASP A 8 10.43 -1.60 -5.38
N PRO A 9 10.60 -1.15 -4.13
CA PRO A 9 10.07 -1.85 -2.97
C PRO A 9 8.54 -1.68 -2.80
N VAL A 10 7.91 -0.74 -3.51
CA VAL A 10 6.47 -0.44 -3.43
C VAL A 10 5.70 -1.02 -4.60
N ARG A 11 6.18 -0.77 -5.83
CA ARG A 11 5.45 -1.02 -7.09
C ARG A 11 5.01 -2.46 -7.34
N PRO A 12 5.69 -3.51 -6.82
CA PRO A 12 5.17 -4.87 -6.86
C PRO A 12 3.93 -5.07 -6.00
N TYR A 13 3.77 -4.32 -4.92
CA TYR A 13 2.68 -4.56 -3.97
C TYR A 13 1.53 -3.57 -4.11
N ILE A 14 1.84 -2.31 -4.42
CA ILE A 14 0.86 -1.22 -4.49
C ILE A 14 1.11 -0.40 -5.75
N GLN A 15 0.05 -0.16 -6.52
CA GLN A 15 0.04 0.75 -7.67
C GLN A 15 -1.17 1.69 -7.56
N ILE A 16 -0.96 2.96 -7.89
CA ILE A 16 -2.04 3.95 -7.94
C ILE A 16 -2.38 4.17 -9.41
N LYS A 17 -3.56 3.72 -9.82
CA LYS A 17 -4.02 3.86 -11.19
C LYS A 17 -4.32 5.34 -11.53
N PRO A 18 -4.35 5.72 -12.83
CA PRO A 18 -4.71 7.07 -13.26
C PRO A 18 -6.11 7.54 -12.83
N ASP A 19 -7.00 6.63 -12.45
CA ASP A 19 -8.34 6.94 -11.92
C ASP A 19 -8.37 7.09 -10.39
N GLY A 20 -7.23 6.94 -9.71
CA GLY A 20 -7.11 7.01 -8.25
C GLY A 20 -7.32 5.67 -7.53
N THR A 21 -7.65 4.60 -8.24
CA THR A 21 -7.75 3.26 -7.64
C THR A 21 -6.39 2.81 -7.11
N VAL A 22 -6.34 2.39 -5.85
CA VAL A 22 -5.17 1.75 -5.25
C VAL A 22 -5.26 0.25 -5.50
N LEU A 23 -4.46 -0.24 -6.44
CA LEU A 23 -4.35 -1.65 -6.75
C LEU A 23 -3.33 -2.31 -5.80
N VAL A 24 -3.78 -3.29 -5.03
CA VAL A 24 -2.94 -4.05 -4.09
C VAL A 24 -2.78 -5.47 -4.61
N PHE A 25 -1.54 -5.88 -4.85
CA PHE A 25 -1.22 -7.23 -5.30
C PHE A 25 -1.05 -8.12 -4.09
N SER A 26 -2.01 -9.03 -3.88
CA SER A 26 -1.99 -10.04 -2.81
C SER A 26 -1.07 -11.18 -3.19
N SER A 27 -0.06 -11.39 -2.37
CA SER A 27 0.81 -12.58 -2.38
C SER A 27 0.09 -13.83 -1.84
N GLN A 28 -1.18 -13.73 -1.47
CA GLN A 28 -2.01 -14.86 -1.04
C GLN A 28 -3.21 -15.04 -1.95
N LEU A 29 -3.55 -16.31 -2.17
CA LEU A 29 -4.74 -16.68 -2.91
C LEU A 29 -5.96 -16.56 -1.99
N GLU A 30 -6.91 -15.73 -2.38
CA GLU A 30 -8.24 -15.70 -1.77
C GLU A 30 -9.09 -16.89 -2.24
N MET A 31 -9.66 -17.62 -1.29
CA MET A 31 -10.51 -18.80 -1.49
C MET A 31 -11.76 -18.75 -0.59
N GLY A 32 -12.08 -17.60 0.02
CA GLY A 32 -13.23 -17.38 0.92
C GLY A 32 -12.87 -17.14 2.38
N GLN A 33 -11.60 -16.89 2.71
CA GLN A 33 -11.10 -16.66 4.06
C GLN A 33 -10.98 -15.18 4.46
N GLY A 34 -11.19 -14.25 3.52
CA GLY A 34 -11.16 -12.80 3.81
C GLY A 34 -9.75 -12.20 3.90
N ALA A 35 -8.77 -12.82 3.24
CA ALA A 35 -7.40 -12.29 3.15
C ALA A 35 -7.36 -10.95 2.40
N HIS A 36 -8.14 -10.81 1.32
CA HIS A 36 -8.23 -9.55 0.57
C HIS A 36 -8.83 -8.42 1.41
N THR A 37 -9.88 -8.69 2.16
CA THR A 37 -10.48 -7.72 3.11
C THR A 37 -9.47 -7.23 4.13
N GLY A 38 -8.76 -8.15 4.79
CA GLY A 38 -7.75 -7.78 5.77
C GLY A 38 -6.65 -6.93 5.15
N LEU A 39 -6.20 -7.31 3.95
CA LEU A 39 -5.17 -6.59 3.22
C LEU A 39 -5.60 -5.18 2.80
N ALA A 40 -6.83 -5.04 2.26
CA ALA A 40 -7.40 -3.75 1.92
C ALA A 40 -7.46 -2.82 3.14
N THR A 41 -7.85 -3.38 4.30
CA THR A 41 -7.95 -2.61 5.55
C THR A 41 -6.59 -2.10 6.01
N ILE A 42 -5.55 -2.96 5.96
CA ILE A 42 -4.18 -2.60 6.31
C ILE A 42 -3.67 -1.47 5.41
N VAL A 43 -3.86 -1.63 4.10
CA VAL A 43 -3.36 -0.67 3.11
C VAL A 43 -4.11 0.65 3.20
N ALA A 44 -5.44 0.63 3.34
CA ALA A 44 -6.24 1.84 3.52
C ALA A 44 -5.82 2.62 4.77
N GLU A 45 -5.66 1.92 5.89
CA GLU A 45 -5.21 2.53 7.15
C GLU A 45 -3.84 3.19 6.99
N GLU A 46 -2.86 2.46 6.44
CA GLU A 46 -1.51 2.99 6.31
C GLU A 46 -1.41 4.08 5.25
N LEU A 47 -2.16 4.03 4.15
CA LEU A 47 -2.11 5.08 3.13
C LEU A 47 -2.91 6.34 3.49
N ASP A 48 -3.76 6.29 4.52
CA ASP A 48 -4.87 7.26 4.68
C ASP A 48 -5.76 7.33 3.43
N ALA A 49 -5.93 6.20 2.76
CA ALA A 49 -6.77 6.10 1.57
C ALA A 49 -8.25 5.95 1.95
N ASP A 50 -9.13 6.32 1.02
CA ASP A 50 -10.50 5.83 1.08
C ASP A 50 -10.51 4.31 0.91
N PHE A 51 -11.24 3.60 1.76
CA PHE A 51 -11.32 2.15 1.72
C PHE A 51 -11.92 1.67 0.40
N ASP A 52 -12.90 2.40 -0.13
CA ASP A 52 -13.59 2.05 -1.38
C ASP A 52 -12.70 2.25 -2.61
N SER A 53 -11.60 3.00 -2.47
CA SER A 53 -10.59 3.15 -3.53
C SER A 53 -9.61 1.96 -3.61
N ILE A 54 -9.64 1.03 -2.64
CA ILE A 54 -8.72 -0.10 -2.60
C ILE A 54 -9.29 -1.30 -3.38
N GLN A 55 -8.55 -1.74 -4.39
CA GLN A 55 -8.80 -2.99 -5.10
C GLN A 55 -7.68 -3.98 -4.84
N VAL A 56 -8.00 -5.10 -4.21
CA VAL A 56 -7.05 -6.20 -4.02
C VAL A 56 -7.18 -7.20 -5.16
N VAL A 57 -6.07 -7.59 -5.76
CA VAL A 57 -6.01 -8.63 -6.79
C VAL A 57 -4.97 -9.66 -6.41
N ASN A 58 -5.18 -10.93 -6.77
CA ASN A 58 -4.14 -11.93 -6.59
C ASN A 58 -2.94 -11.57 -7.49
N ALA A 59 -1.76 -11.51 -6.89
CA ALA A 59 -0.52 -11.44 -7.64
C ALA A 59 -0.39 -12.71 -8.47
N ALA A 60 -0.23 -12.57 -9.79
CA ALA A 60 0.15 -13.70 -10.62
C ALA A 60 1.61 -14.06 -10.29
N ASN A 61 1.86 -15.33 -10.00
CA ASN A 61 3.20 -15.88 -9.77
C ASN A 61 4.17 -15.28 -10.81
N GLY A 62 5.22 -14.60 -10.33
CA GLY A 62 6.36 -14.30 -11.18
C GLY A 62 6.96 -15.64 -11.60
N ALA A 63 6.68 -16.09 -12.83
CA ALA A 63 7.23 -17.31 -13.39
C ALA A 63 8.72 -17.13 -13.74
N THR A 64 9.56 -16.78 -12.77
CA THR A 64 11.01 -16.70 -12.94
C THR A 64 11.74 -17.47 -11.83
N PRO A 65 12.71 -18.34 -12.17
CA PRO A 65 13.41 -19.18 -11.20
C PRO A 65 14.25 -18.44 -10.14
N ASN A 66 14.38 -17.11 -10.22
CA ASN A 66 15.16 -16.27 -9.31
C ASN A 66 14.40 -14.93 -9.10
N GLY A 67 13.66 -14.78 -8.00
CA GLY A 67 13.07 -13.47 -7.64
C GLY A 67 11.54 -13.44 -7.50
N ASP A 68 10.97 -14.38 -6.74
CA ASP A 68 9.59 -14.27 -6.30
C ASP A 68 9.48 -13.22 -5.19
N VAL A 69 9.13 -11.98 -5.54
CA VAL A 69 8.85 -10.89 -4.58
C VAL A 69 7.71 -11.27 -3.61
N TYR A 70 6.86 -12.24 -3.97
CA TYR A 70 5.73 -12.69 -3.17
C TYR A 70 6.02 -13.96 -2.37
N GLY A 71 7.25 -14.47 -2.44
CA GLY A 71 7.70 -15.64 -1.70
C GLY A 71 7.50 -15.53 -0.19
N ASN A 72 6.93 -16.57 0.41
CA ASN A 72 6.82 -16.69 1.86
C ASN A 72 8.18 -17.14 2.44
N LEU A 73 8.81 -16.28 3.23
CA LEU A 73 10.11 -16.55 3.85
C LEU A 73 10.06 -17.75 4.83
N VAL A 74 8.88 -18.07 5.38
CA VAL A 74 8.67 -19.23 6.26
C VAL A 74 8.48 -20.54 5.46
N GLY A 75 8.16 -20.44 4.16
CA GLY A 75 7.90 -21.56 3.24
C GLY A 75 8.97 -21.76 2.17
N GLY A 76 10.20 -21.28 2.39
CA GLY A 76 11.32 -21.48 1.45
C GLY A 76 11.31 -20.56 0.22
N GLY A 77 10.63 -19.41 0.29
CA GLY A 77 10.61 -18.43 -0.80
C GLY A 77 9.54 -18.69 -1.87
N PHE A 78 8.67 -19.68 -1.67
CA PHE A 78 7.51 -19.92 -2.53
C PHE A 78 6.28 -19.14 -2.04
N GLN A 79 5.48 -18.62 -2.97
CA GLN A 79 4.15 -18.10 -2.67
C GLN A 79 3.21 -19.23 -2.22
N ILE A 80 3.16 -19.48 -0.90
CA ILE A 80 2.32 -20.53 -0.28
C ILE A 80 1.33 -19.89 0.69
N THR A 81 0.04 -20.21 0.51
CA THR A 81 -1.02 -19.95 1.49
C THR A 81 -1.22 -21.22 2.33
N GLY A 82 -0.83 -21.20 3.61
CA GLY A 82 -0.91 -22.35 4.51
C GLY A 82 -0.16 -22.15 5.84
N GLY A 83 -0.46 -23.00 6.84
CA GLY A 83 0.26 -23.03 8.13
C GLY A 83 -0.02 -21.87 9.11
N SER A 84 -1.16 -21.18 8.97
CA SER A 84 -1.59 -20.05 9.84
C SER A 84 -0.60 -18.87 9.96
N ASN A 85 0.38 -18.76 9.05
CA ASN A 85 1.37 -17.66 9.02
C ASN A 85 0.95 -16.49 8.10
N SER A 86 -0.17 -16.66 7.40
CA SER A 86 -0.79 -15.77 6.43
C SER A 86 -1.11 -14.35 6.91
N THR A 87 -1.38 -14.13 8.19
CA THR A 87 -1.60 -12.76 8.66
C THR A 87 -0.28 -12.12 9.10
N ARG A 88 0.56 -12.88 9.81
CA ARG A 88 1.80 -12.39 10.44
C ARG A 88 2.88 -12.00 9.42
N ALA A 89 3.11 -12.83 8.41
CA ALA A 89 4.17 -12.61 7.42
C ALA A 89 3.86 -11.42 6.49
N PHE A 90 2.58 -11.12 6.28
CA PHE A 90 2.14 -10.11 5.31
C PHE A 90 1.81 -8.78 5.98
N TRP A 91 1.31 -8.80 7.22
CA TRP A 91 1.02 -7.60 8.00
C TRP A 91 2.20 -6.61 8.02
N ALA A 92 3.38 -7.04 8.46
CA ALA A 92 4.55 -6.15 8.54
C ALA A 92 4.97 -5.64 7.15
N ARG A 93 4.95 -6.51 6.14
CA ARG A 93 5.36 -6.19 4.78
C ARG A 93 4.44 -5.15 4.15
N TYR A 94 3.13 -5.39 4.11
CA TYR A 94 2.19 -4.46 3.46
C TYR A 94 2.04 -3.16 4.22
N ARG A 95 2.20 -3.18 5.55
CA ARG A 95 2.27 -1.93 6.31
C ARG A 95 3.48 -1.08 5.95
N GLN A 96 4.65 -1.71 5.83
CA GLN A 96 5.87 -1.02 5.40
C GLN A 96 5.72 -0.44 4.00
N VAL A 97 5.21 -1.24 3.06
CA VAL A 97 5.02 -0.81 1.67
C VAL A 97 3.99 0.31 1.58
N ALA A 98 2.87 0.21 2.29
CA ALA A 98 1.86 1.27 2.33
C ALA A 98 2.40 2.56 2.97
N ALA A 99 3.22 2.48 4.02
CA ALA A 99 3.88 3.64 4.59
C ALA A 99 4.85 4.32 3.61
N GLN A 100 5.60 3.55 2.82
CA GLN A 100 6.48 4.06 1.77
C GLN A 100 5.70 4.72 0.63
N ALA A 101 4.57 4.12 0.22
CA ALA A 101 3.66 4.72 -0.75
C ALA A 101 3.05 6.04 -0.23
N ARG A 102 2.66 6.11 1.05
CA ARG A 102 2.20 7.35 1.71
C ARG A 102 3.28 8.43 1.67
N ALA A 103 4.52 8.07 1.99
CA ALA A 103 5.66 9.00 1.94
C ALA A 103 5.89 9.54 0.52
N ARG A 104 5.75 8.71 -0.51
CA ARG A 104 5.83 9.13 -1.92
C ARG A 104 4.74 10.11 -2.32
N LEU A 105 3.50 9.88 -1.88
CA LEU A 105 2.38 10.82 -2.11
C LEU A 105 2.63 12.18 -1.46
N VAL A 106 3.10 12.18 -0.21
CA VAL A 106 3.50 13.39 0.52
C VAL A 106 4.63 14.12 -0.21
N ALA A 107 5.66 13.40 -0.67
CA ALA A 107 6.77 13.98 -1.41
C ALA A 107 6.32 14.58 -2.75
N ALA A 108 5.47 13.88 -3.50
CA ALA A 108 4.93 14.36 -4.77
C ALA A 108 4.11 15.65 -4.59
N ALA A 109 3.27 15.71 -3.56
CA ALA A 109 2.51 16.91 -3.23
C ALA A 109 3.42 18.06 -2.81
N SER A 110 4.40 17.78 -1.94
CA SER A 110 5.41 18.75 -1.51
C SER A 110 6.16 19.37 -2.69
N GLU A 111 6.62 18.55 -3.64
CA GLU A 111 7.29 19.02 -4.86
C GLU A 111 6.33 19.83 -5.76
N THR A 112 5.12 19.32 -5.98
CA THR A 112 4.11 19.98 -6.83
C THR A 112 3.69 21.34 -6.29
N TRP A 113 3.62 21.48 -4.96
CA TRP A 113 3.10 22.66 -4.30
C TRP A 113 4.16 23.62 -3.80
N GLY A 114 5.42 23.19 -3.76
CA GLY A 114 6.53 23.96 -3.20
C GLY A 114 6.40 24.19 -1.69
N VAL A 115 5.88 23.20 -0.95
CA VAL A 115 5.64 23.29 0.50
C VAL A 115 6.43 22.21 1.26
N PRO A 116 6.75 22.38 2.54
CA PRO A 116 7.43 21.35 3.31
C PRO A 116 6.62 20.04 3.40
N PRO A 117 7.25 18.84 3.25
CA PRO A 117 6.54 17.56 3.36
C PRO A 117 5.79 17.37 4.68
N ALA A 118 6.31 17.93 5.77
CA ALA A 118 5.71 17.86 7.10
C ALA A 118 4.38 18.63 7.22
N GLU A 119 4.07 19.51 6.25
CA GLU A 119 2.83 20.30 6.21
C GLU A 119 1.78 19.68 5.27
N VAL A 120 2.11 18.56 4.63
CA VAL A 120 1.19 17.81 3.76
C VAL A 120 0.49 16.73 4.57
N GLU A 121 -0.83 16.78 4.56
CA GLU A 121 -1.68 15.78 5.22
C GLU A 121 -2.40 14.92 4.18
N ILE A 122 -2.64 13.66 4.55
CA ILE A 122 -3.49 12.74 3.78
C ILE A 122 -4.63 12.27 4.70
N ASP A 123 -5.86 12.40 4.21
CA ASP A 123 -7.05 11.84 4.85
C ASP A 123 -8.04 11.37 3.79
N SER A 124 -8.52 10.13 3.95
CA SER A 124 -9.56 9.54 3.11
C SER A 124 -9.31 9.72 1.60
N GLY A 125 -8.06 9.50 1.15
CA GLY A 125 -7.63 9.63 -0.24
C GLY A 125 -7.41 11.07 -0.75
N VAL A 126 -7.59 12.07 0.11
CA VAL A 126 -7.33 13.48 -0.19
C VAL A 126 -5.99 13.88 0.41
N VAL A 127 -5.11 14.41 -0.44
CA VAL A 127 -3.87 15.08 -0.04
C VAL A 127 -4.15 16.57 0.10
N SER A 128 -3.71 17.21 1.17
CA SER A 128 -4.01 18.62 1.45
C SER A 128 -2.89 19.36 2.17
N HIS A 129 -2.96 20.70 2.12
CA HIS A 129 -2.05 21.61 2.80
C HIS A 129 -2.81 22.82 3.34
N SER A 130 -2.33 23.41 4.43
CA SER A 130 -2.95 24.54 5.15
C SER A 130 -3.23 25.78 4.29
N SER A 131 -2.47 25.98 3.21
CA SER A 131 -2.68 27.06 2.23
C SER A 131 -3.92 26.87 1.33
N GLY A 132 -4.66 25.77 1.48
CA GLY A 132 -5.86 25.45 0.69
C GLY A 132 -5.60 24.61 -0.56
N LYS A 133 -4.35 24.21 -0.81
CA LYS A 133 -4.02 23.27 -1.89
C LYS A 133 -4.54 21.87 -1.55
N ARG A 134 -5.16 21.21 -2.54
CA ARG A 134 -5.72 19.87 -2.42
C ARG A 134 -5.48 19.10 -3.72
N ALA A 135 -5.29 17.80 -3.60
CA ALA A 135 -5.27 16.85 -4.71
C ALA A 135 -5.77 15.48 -4.23
N ASN A 136 -6.11 14.60 -5.16
CA ASN A 136 -6.40 13.21 -4.88
C ASN A 136 -5.28 12.29 -5.41
N PHE A 137 -5.44 10.99 -5.19
CA PHE A 137 -4.46 9.99 -5.64
C PHE A 137 -4.35 9.88 -7.16
N ALA A 138 -5.42 10.16 -7.92
CA ALA A 138 -5.38 10.17 -9.38
C ALA A 138 -4.43 11.26 -9.90
N GLU A 139 -4.44 12.42 -9.25
CA GLU A 139 -3.61 13.58 -9.63
C GLU A 139 -2.13 13.40 -9.26
N LEU A 140 -1.84 12.71 -8.14
CA LEU A 140 -0.47 12.59 -7.61
C LEU A 140 0.19 11.23 -7.86
N GLY A 141 -0.56 10.17 -8.14
CA GLY A 141 -0.07 8.80 -8.18
C GLY A 141 1.14 8.59 -9.10
N GLN A 142 1.08 9.11 -10.33
CA GLN A 142 2.18 8.98 -11.30
C GLN A 142 3.43 9.78 -10.93
N ILE A 143 3.27 10.88 -10.20
CA ILE A 143 4.38 11.67 -9.68
C ILE A 143 4.99 10.91 -8.49
N ALA A 144 4.15 10.43 -7.58
CA ALA A 144 4.53 9.66 -6.41
C ALA A 144 5.36 8.41 -6.79
N GLU A 145 4.99 7.69 -7.85
CA GLU A 145 5.76 6.53 -8.34
C GLU A 145 7.21 6.86 -8.68
N LYS A 146 7.51 8.11 -9.06
CA LYS A 146 8.86 8.57 -9.41
C LYS A 146 9.61 9.16 -8.23
N MET A 147 8.95 9.38 -7.09
CA MET A 147 9.58 9.95 -5.92
C MET A 147 10.53 8.94 -5.27
N PRO A 148 11.70 9.37 -4.78
CA PRO A 148 12.52 8.53 -3.92
C PRO A 148 11.75 8.23 -2.63
N ILE A 149 12.01 7.07 -2.03
CA ILE A 149 11.46 6.73 -0.72
C ILE A 149 12.42 7.31 0.33
N PRO A 150 11.94 8.16 1.25
CA PRO A 150 12.79 8.68 2.32
C PRO A 150 13.36 7.56 3.20
N ASP A 151 14.56 7.76 3.71
CA ASP A 151 15.18 6.81 4.64
C ASP A 151 14.37 6.70 5.94
N GLY A 152 14.29 5.48 6.47
CA GLY A 152 13.71 5.23 7.79
C GLY A 152 12.18 5.36 7.88
N VAL A 153 11.45 5.45 6.76
CA VAL A 153 9.97 5.44 6.76
C VAL A 153 9.44 4.27 7.59
N GLN A 154 8.64 4.59 8.61
CA GLN A 154 8.00 3.61 9.48
C GLN A 154 6.50 3.52 9.22
N PRO A 155 5.90 2.34 9.43
CA PRO A 155 4.45 2.21 9.55
C PRO A 155 3.90 3.08 10.68
N LYS A 156 2.62 3.42 10.62
CA LYS A 156 1.97 4.19 11.68
C LYS A 156 2.10 3.53 13.05
N ASP A 157 2.14 4.34 14.10
CA ASP A 157 1.90 3.79 15.44
C ASP A 157 0.43 3.30 15.51
N PRO A 158 0.14 2.16 16.16
CA PRO A 158 -1.23 1.72 16.37
C PRO A 158 -2.16 2.77 17.01
N SER A 159 -1.63 3.69 17.81
CA SER A 159 -2.40 4.81 18.38
C SER A 159 -2.94 5.77 17.32
N ALA A 160 -2.33 5.79 16.13
CA ALA A 160 -2.75 6.63 15.00
C ALA A 160 -3.79 5.94 14.10
N TYR A 161 -4.17 4.69 14.39
CA TYR A 161 -5.15 3.97 13.57
C TYR A 161 -6.55 4.58 13.69
N ARG A 162 -7.17 4.82 12.54
CA ARG A 162 -8.53 5.35 12.42
C ARG A 162 -9.57 4.24 12.24
N VAL A 163 -9.16 3.08 11.74
CA VAL A 163 -10.00 1.99 11.24
C VAL A 163 -9.63 0.66 11.90
N LEU A 164 -8.34 0.32 11.91
CA LEU A 164 -7.87 -0.94 12.47
C LEU A 164 -8.10 -0.97 14.00
N GLY A 165 -8.74 -2.04 14.48
CA GLY A 165 -9.07 -2.23 15.89
C GLY A 165 -10.31 -1.48 16.39
N ARG A 166 -11.11 -0.89 15.48
CA ARG A 166 -12.39 -0.23 15.81
C ARG A 166 -13.58 -1.01 15.26
N GLU A 167 -14.70 -1.00 15.99
CA GLU A 167 -15.94 -1.67 15.57
C GLU A 167 -16.55 -1.02 14.31
N GLY A 168 -17.21 -1.81 13.46
CA GLY A 168 -18.09 -1.29 12.38
C GLY A 168 -17.54 -1.26 10.96
N ARG A 169 -16.33 -1.77 10.68
CA ARG A 169 -15.85 -1.97 9.29
C ARG A 169 -15.66 -3.46 8.97
N LEU A 170 -16.73 -4.09 8.51
CA LEU A 170 -16.68 -5.43 7.91
C LEU A 170 -16.84 -5.26 6.40
N ARG A 171 -15.86 -5.72 5.61
CA ARG A 171 -16.05 -5.92 4.17
C ARG A 171 -16.67 -7.29 3.99
N VAL A 172 -17.78 -7.35 3.25
CA VAL A 172 -18.61 -8.55 3.11
C VAL A 172 -18.43 -9.21 1.73
N ASP A 173 -17.49 -8.69 0.93
CA ASP A 173 -17.24 -9.09 -0.46
C ASP A 173 -15.86 -8.65 -1.01
#